data_AF-A0A522DJJ8-F1
#
_entry.id   AF-A0A522DJJ8-F1
#
_cell.length_a   1.000
_cell.length_b   1.000
_cell.length_c   1.000
_cell.angle_alpha   90.00
_cell.angle_beta   90.00
_cell.angle_gamma   90.00
#
_symmetry.space_group_name_H-M   'P 1'
#
loop_
_entity.id
_entity.type
_entity.pdbx_description
1 polymer ?
#
loop_
_entity_poly.entity_id
_entity_poly.type
_entity_poly.pdbx_seq_one_letter_code
_entity_poly.pdbx_strand_id
1 'polypeptide(L)' 'LKNDAASITFSVNDIFKTRRSEQYSFSEYFVQNYSRIRDPQMFRLNFAYRFGKLDMSLFKRKNTKSDMSGATDGMQQ' A
#
# COMPACT_ATOMS: atom_id res chain seq x y z
N LEU A 1 -20.75 2.64 -5.68
CA LEU A 1 -20.83 4.04 -5.20
C LEU A 1 -20.47 4.97 -6.35
N LYS A 2 -20.99 6.21 -6.36
CA LYS A 2 -20.58 7.21 -7.36
C LYS A 2 -19.06 7.43 -7.26
N ASN A 3 -18.32 7.27 -8.36
CA ASN A 3 -16.87 7.48 -8.51
C ASN A 3 -15.93 6.54 -7.73
N ASP A 4 -16.36 5.32 -7.39
CA ASP A 4 -15.54 4.38 -6.59
C ASP A 4 -14.98 4.99 -5.30
N ALA A 5 -15.72 5.93 -4.71
CA ALA A 5 -15.23 6.74 -3.59
C ALA A 5 -14.91 5.90 -2.34
N ALA A 6 -15.56 4.75 -2.15
CA ALA A 6 -15.31 3.86 -1.03
C ALA A 6 -14.66 2.54 -1.47
N SER A 7 -13.76 2.01 -0.65
CA SER A 7 -13.22 0.66 -0.78
C SER A 7 -13.18 -0.05 0.56
N ILE A 8 -13.46 -1.35 0.54
CA ILE A 8 -13.28 -2.24 1.69
C ILE A 8 -12.19 -3.25 1.31
N THR A 9 -11.14 -3.36 2.12
CA THR A 9 -10.07 -4.32 1.92
C THR A 9 -10.02 -5.27 3.11
N PHE A 10 -10.22 -6.56 2.83
CA PHE A 10 -9.98 -7.63 3.78
C PHE A 10 -8.58 -8.22 3.57
N SER A 11 -7.86 -8.44 4.67
CA SER A 11 -6.51 -9.00 4.62
C SER A 11 -6.33 -10.01 5.74
N VAL A 12 -5.71 -11.14 5.40
CA VAL A 12 -5.43 -12.24 6.34
C VAL A 12 -3.94 -12.53 6.31
N ASN A 13 -3.32 -12.67 7.49
CA ASN A 13 -1.95 -13.14 7.62
C ASN A 13 -1.94 -14.53 8.25
N ASP A 14 -1.15 -15.41 7.64
CA ASP A 14 -0.93 -16.79 8.10
C ASP A 14 -2.23 -17.61 8.27
N ILE A 15 -3.07 -17.67 7.23
CA ILE A 15 -4.38 -18.34 7.29
C ILE A 15 -4.32 -19.79 7.77
N PHE A 16 -3.21 -20.50 7.55
CA PHE A 16 -3.03 -21.90 7.94
C PHE A 16 -2.20 -22.10 9.22
N LYS A 17 -1.87 -21.02 9.95
CA LYS A 17 -1.11 -21.09 11.21
C LYS A 17 0.23 -21.82 11.08
N THR A 18 1.02 -21.42 10.09
CA THR A 18 2.29 -22.05 9.72
C THR A 18 3.49 -21.48 10.44
N ARG A 19 3.38 -20.29 11.06
CA ARG A 19 4.51 -19.60 11.72
C ARG A 19 4.79 -20.09 13.13
N ARG A 20 4.98 -21.40 13.27
CA ARG A 20 5.38 -22.06 14.53
C ARG A 20 6.86 -22.43 14.48
N SER A 21 7.58 -22.11 15.55
CA SER A 21 8.96 -22.54 15.75
C SER A 21 9.01 -23.49 16.93
N GLU A 22 9.56 -24.66 16.70
CA GLU A 22 9.78 -25.69 17.72
C GLU A 22 11.26 -26.03 17.76
N GLN A 23 11.80 -26.17 18.96
CA GLN A 23 13.16 -26.60 19.18
C GLN A 23 13.15 -27.68 20.27
N TYR A 24 13.81 -28.78 19.94
CA TYR A 24 14.05 -29.90 20.82
C TYR A 24 15.55 -29.97 21.13
N SER A 25 15.88 -29.90 22.41
CA SER A 25 17.25 -30.01 22.89
C SER A 25 17.33 -31.12 23.92
N PHE A 26 18.27 -32.04 23.71
CA PHE A 26 18.49 -33.19 24.57
C PHE A 26 19.95 -33.26 25.00
N SER A 27 20.17 -33.56 26.28
CA SER A 27 21.43 -34.04 26.81
C SER A 27 21.16 -35.14 27.83
N GLU A 28 22.21 -35.82 28.24
CA GLU A 28 22.16 -36.84 29.29
C GLU A 28 21.59 -36.31 30.62
N TYR A 29 21.68 -35.00 30.86
CA TYR A 29 21.27 -34.35 32.12
C TYR A 29 19.96 -33.57 32.00
N PHE A 30 19.47 -33.31 30.79
CA PHE A 30 18.23 -32.55 30.62
C PHE A 30 17.56 -32.78 29.27
N VAL A 31 16.23 -32.59 29.29
CA VAL A 31 15.40 -32.42 28.10
C VAL A 31 14.84 -31.01 28.13
N GLN A 32 14.95 -30.29 27.02
CA GLN A 32 14.38 -28.96 26.84
C GLN A 32 13.51 -28.92 25.59
N ASN A 33 12.26 -28.52 25.79
CA ASN A 33 11.30 -28.28 24.72
C ASN A 33 10.99 -26.79 24.67
N TYR A 34 11.21 -26.17 23.51
CA TYR A 34 10.88 -24.78 23.27
C TYR A 34 9.90 -24.66 22.11
N SER A 35 8.84 -23.86 22.31
CA SER A 35 7.84 -23.58 21.31
C SER A 35 7.53 -22.09 21.31
N ARG A 36 7.60 -21.45 20.14
CA ARG A 36 7.23 -20.05 19.96
C ARG A 36 6.35 -19.86 18.75
N ILE A 37 5.33 -19.02 18.92
CA ILE A 37 4.52 -18.47 17.82
C ILE A 37 4.93 -17.00 17.69
N ARG A 38 5.50 -16.61 16.54
CA ARG A 38 6.02 -15.24 16.35
C ARG A 38 4.94 -14.26 15.89
N ASP A 39 4.04 -14.70 15.02
CA ASP A 39 2.93 -13.91 14.51
C ASP A 39 1.68 -14.81 14.45
N PRO A 40 0.68 -14.64 15.34
CA PRO A 40 -0.56 -15.39 15.24
C PRO A 40 -1.37 -14.97 14.01
N GLN A 41 -2.44 -15.70 13.71
CA GLN A 41 -3.31 -15.44 12.56
C GLN A 41 -4.00 -14.07 12.76
N MET A 42 -3.75 -13.13 11.86
CA MET A 42 -4.29 -11.77 11.95
C MET A 42 -5.28 -11.53 10.82
N PHE A 43 -6.47 -11.06 11.18
CA PHE A 43 -7.51 -10.62 10.26
C PHE A 43 -7.63 -9.10 10.33
N ARG A 44 -7.63 -8.43 9.19
CA ARG A 44 -7.76 -6.98 9.11
C ARG A 44 -8.82 -6.61 8.10
N LEU A 45 -9.77 -5.78 8.54
CA LEU A 45 -10.76 -5.15 7.68
C LEU A 45 -10.47 -3.66 7.65
N ASN A 46 -10.22 -3.12 6.46
CA ASN A 46 -9.94 -1.70 6.27
C ASN A 46 -11.05 -1.09 5.42
N PHE A 47 -11.62 0.00 5.91
CA PHE A 47 -12.52 0.85 5.15
C PHE A 47 -11.78 2.13 4.78
N ALA A 48 -11.83 2.49 3.50
CA ALA A 48 -11.29 3.74 3.01
C ALA A 48 -12.36 4.49 2.22
N TYR A 49 -12.46 5.79 2.44
CA TYR A 49 -13.38 6.68 1.75
C TYR A 49 -12.65 7.93 1.25
N ARG A 50 -12.69 8.14 -0.06
CA ARG A 50 -12.10 9.26 -0.78
C ARG A 50 -13.17 10.34 -0.95
N PHE A 51 -12.93 11.50 -0.35
CA PHE A 51 -13.80 12.67 -0.46
C PHE A 51 -13.09 13.80 -1.22
N GLY A 52 -13.87 14.69 -1.84
CA GLY A 52 -13.37 15.84 -2.61
C GLY A 52 -13.53 15.72 -4.13
N LYS A 53 -13.26 16.82 -4.85
CA LYS A 53 -13.23 16.86 -6.31
C LYS A 53 -11.82 16.55 -6.78
N LEU A 54 -11.63 15.43 -7.46
CA LEU A 54 -10.37 15.12 -8.16
C LEU A 54 -10.24 16.08 -9.35
N ASP A 55 -9.43 17.13 -9.20
CA ASP A 55 -9.13 18.01 -10.31
C ASP A 55 -8.07 17.37 -11.21
N MET A 56 -8.52 16.80 -12.32
CA MET A 56 -7.64 16.21 -13.34
C MET A 56 -6.67 17.23 -13.96
N SER A 57 -6.95 18.54 -13.84
CA SER A 57 -6.06 19.59 -14.33
C SER A 57 -4.72 19.63 -13.58
N LEU A 58 -4.67 19.20 -12.32
CA LEU A 58 -3.43 19.08 -11.54
C LEU A 58 -2.47 18.01 -12.07
N PHE A 59 -3.00 17.00 -12.78
CA PHE A 59 -2.21 15.92 -13.37
C PHE A 59 -1.86 16.19 -14.84
N LYS A 60 -2.48 17.21 -15.46
CA LYS A 60 -2.11 17.65 -16.81
C LYS A 60 -0.84 18.48 -16.69
N ARG A 61 0.29 17.90 -17.13
CA ARG A 61 1.58 18.62 -17.22
C ARG A 61 1.35 19.85 -18.11
N LYS A 62 1.48 21.06 -17.53
CA LYS A 62 1.39 22.33 -18.28
C LYS A 62 2.47 22.30 -19.37
N ASN A 63 2.05 22.25 -20.64
CA ASN A 63 2.96 22.33 -21.77
C ASN A 63 3.34 23.80 -21.99
N THR A 64 4.43 24.27 -21.38
CA THR A 64 4.94 25.65 -21.54
C THR A 64 5.52 25.95 -22.93
N LYS A 65 5.45 25.01 -23.87
CA LYS A 65 6.04 25.15 -25.21
C LYS A 65 5.20 25.99 -26.18
N SER A 66 3.92 26.22 -25.92
CA SER A 66 3.04 27.04 -26.78
C SER A 66 3.13 28.55 -26.50
N ASP A 67 3.55 28.96 -25.30
CA ASP A 67 3.54 30.37 -24.90
C ASP A 67 4.78 31.14 -25.40
N MET A 68 5.82 30.45 -25.87
CA MET A 68 7.05 31.07 -26.39
C MET A 68 7.00 31.34 -27.90
N SER A 69 6.09 30.69 -28.63
CA SER A 69 6.02 30.78 -30.10
C SER A 69 5.30 32.04 -30.60
N GLY A 70 4.44 32.65 -29.79
CA GLY A 70 3.66 33.83 -30.17
C GLY A 70 4.34 35.18 -29.90
N ALA A 71 5.42 35.22 -29.11
CA ALA A 71 6.08 36.47 -28.73
C ALA A 71 7.18 36.92 -29.71
N THR A 72 7.62 36.05 -30.63
CA THR A 72 8.71 36.36 -31.57
C THR A 72 8.20 36.85 -32.94
N ASP A 73 6.93 36.60 -33.27
CA ASP A 73 6.36 36.92 -34.60
C ASP A 73 5.75 38.34 -34.68
N GLY A 74 5.73 39.09 -33.57
CA GLY A 74 5.15 40.43 -33.49
C GLY A 74 6.14 41.60 -33.49
N MET A 75 7.45 41.35 -33.60
CA MET A 75 8.50 42.38 -33.59
C MET A 75 9.32 42.45 -34.89
N GLN A 76 8.73 42.04 -36.02
CA GLN A 76 9.24 42.37 -37.35
C GLN A 76 8.08 42.78 -38.26
N GLN A 77 7.75 44.08 -38.25
CA GLN A 77 7.24 44.87 -39.37
C GLN A 77 7.12 46.34 -38.95
#